data_AF-A0AAV5ER64-F1
#
_entry.id   AF-A0AAV5ER64-F1
#
_cell.length_a   1.000
_cell.length_b   1.000
_cell.length_c   1.000
_cell.angle_alpha   90.00
_cell.angle_beta   90.00
_cell.angle_gamma   90.00
#
_symmetry.space_group_name_H-M   'P 1'
#
loop_
_entity.id
_entity.type
_entity.pdbx_description
1 polymer ?
#
loop_
_entity_poly.entity_id
_entity_poly.type
_entity_poly.pdbx_seq_one_letter_code
_entity_poly.pdbx_strand_id
1 'polypeptide(L)'
;MMPTNDAIDGIKAYISRLRIARWPKGFKPVPIEKYDGQTNPREWLQLYSTAIRSAGGDSYVMAKYLPVCLDPAVRIWVTSLPEESITSWGDLNRKLIESFQATCNRPGNHFDLTRIKQKTNKPLRDYIKQCPGPTNHCRLPRRDP
;
A
#
# COMPACT_ATOMS: atom_id res chain seq x y z
N MET A 1 -28.89 -31.57 16.67
CA MET A 1 -28.87 -30.47 15.69
C MET A 1 -27.47 -29.91 15.70
N MET A 2 -26.67 -30.17 14.67
CA MET A 2 -25.32 -29.59 14.58
C MET A 2 -25.47 -28.07 14.43
N PRO A 3 -24.67 -27.23 15.10
CA PRO A 3 -24.70 -25.80 14.85
C PRO A 3 -24.36 -25.60 13.37
N THR A 4 -25.30 -25.07 12.60
CA THR A 4 -25.04 -24.72 11.22
C THR A 4 -23.95 -23.66 11.22
N ASN A 5 -22.94 -23.88 10.40
CA ASN A 5 -21.76 -23.03 10.26
C ASN A 5 -22.08 -21.66 9.61
N ASP A 6 -23.31 -21.17 9.78
CA ASP A 6 -23.85 -19.92 9.25
C ASP A 6 -23.35 -18.70 10.02
N ALA A 7 -22.55 -18.91 11.07
CA ALA A 7 -21.99 -17.86 11.93
C ALA A 7 -20.56 -17.42 11.56
N ILE A 8 -20.00 -17.86 10.43
CA ILE A 8 -18.93 -17.08 9.78
C ILE A 8 -19.61 -16.09 8.83
N ASP A 9 -20.35 -15.16 9.44
CA ASP A 9 -20.95 -14.02 8.78
C ASP A 9 -19.81 -13.26 8.11
N GLY A 10 -19.61 -13.46 6.80
CA GLY A 10 -18.64 -12.69 6.02
C GLY A 10 -18.80 -11.20 6.31
N ILE A 11 -17.72 -10.41 6.18
CA ILE A 11 -17.66 -8.99 6.59
C ILE A 11 -19.00 -8.29 6.48
N LYS A 12 -19.63 -8.02 7.63
CA LYS A 12 -20.99 -7.50 7.70
C LYS A 12 -21.15 -6.13 7.05
N ALA A 13 -20.07 -5.38 6.97
CA ALA A 13 -20.03 -4.11 6.26
C ALA A 13 -20.27 -4.27 4.75
N TYR A 14 -20.09 -5.46 4.17
CA TYR A 14 -20.38 -5.73 2.77
C TYR A 14 -21.85 -6.04 2.56
N ILE A 15 -22.44 -5.46 1.51
CA ILE A 15 -23.76 -5.90 1.04
C ILE A 15 -23.75 -7.39 0.68
N SER A 16 -24.91 -8.03 0.78
CA SER A 16 -25.11 -9.45 0.47
C SER A 16 -24.46 -9.88 -0.85
N ARG A 17 -24.55 -9.08 -1.92
CA ARG A 17 -23.99 -9.40 -3.25
C ARG A 17 -22.46 -9.55 -3.25
N LEU A 18 -21.75 -8.74 -2.46
CA LEU A 18 -20.28 -8.83 -2.35
C LEU A 18 -19.88 -10.08 -1.54
N ARG A 19 -20.66 -10.43 -0.50
CA ARG A 19 -20.42 -11.61 0.32
C ARG A 19 -20.56 -12.91 -0.47
N ILE A 20 -21.59 -13.00 -1.31
CA ILE A 20 -21.90 -14.20 -2.11
C ILE A 20 -21.16 -14.26 -3.45
N ALA A 21 -20.34 -13.26 -3.79
CA ALA A 21 -19.62 -13.22 -5.06
C ALA A 21 -18.76 -14.48 -5.25
N ARG A 22 -18.81 -15.08 -6.43
CA ARG A 22 -18.08 -16.33 -6.73
C ARG A 22 -16.63 -16.04 -7.08
N TRP A 23 -15.74 -16.91 -6.66
CA TRP A 23 -14.35 -16.88 -7.10
C TRP A 23 -14.26 -17.30 -8.59
N PRO A 24 -13.45 -16.63 -9.42
CA PRO A 24 -13.18 -17.05 -10.78
C PRO A 24 -12.57 -18.45 -10.80
N LYS A 25 -12.83 -19.22 -11.87
CA LYS A 25 -12.21 -20.55 -12.03
C LYS A 25 -10.69 -20.38 -12.16
N GLY A 26 -9.94 -21.13 -11.35
CA GLY A 26 -8.48 -21.07 -11.35
C GLY A 26 -7.89 -19.81 -10.71
N PHE A 27 -8.69 -19.02 -9.98
CA PHE A 27 -8.23 -17.81 -9.31
C PHE A 27 -7.09 -18.09 -8.34
N LYS A 28 -5.90 -17.58 -8.69
CA LYS A 28 -4.68 -17.67 -7.89
C LYS A 28 -4.00 -16.29 -7.90
N PRO A 29 -4.35 -15.40 -6.97
CA PRO A 29 -3.75 -14.07 -6.92
C PRO A 29 -2.26 -14.20 -6.60
N VAL A 30 -1.45 -13.35 -7.23
CA VAL A 30 -0.02 -13.23 -6.94
C VAL A 30 0.14 -12.85 -5.46
N PRO A 31 1.15 -13.36 -4.74
CA PRO A 31 1.44 -12.89 -3.39
C PRO A 31 1.68 -11.37 -3.39
N ILE A 32 0.87 -10.65 -2.61
CA ILE A 32 1.01 -9.21 -2.39
C ILE A 32 1.32 -9.01 -0.92
N GLU A 33 2.19 -8.05 -0.62
CA GLU A 33 2.43 -7.62 0.76
C GLU A 33 1.12 -7.14 1.39
N LYS A 34 0.91 -7.55 2.64
CA LYS A 34 -0.28 -7.14 3.38
C LYS A 34 -0.24 -5.63 3.63
N TYR A 35 -1.41 -5.00 3.54
CA TYR A 35 -1.54 -3.59 3.87
C TYR A 35 -1.44 -3.40 5.39
N ASP A 36 -0.43 -2.64 5.81
CA ASP A 36 -0.09 -2.35 7.21
C ASP A 36 -0.79 -1.10 7.77
N GLY A 37 -1.49 -0.34 6.92
CA GLY A 37 -2.14 0.91 7.31
C GLY A 37 -1.20 2.13 7.36
N GLN A 38 0.09 1.94 7.07
CA GLN A 38 1.11 3.00 7.06
C GLN A 38 1.61 3.32 5.65
N THR A 39 1.57 2.33 4.75
CA THR A 39 1.90 2.52 3.34
C THR A 39 0.86 3.43 2.68
N ASN A 40 1.26 4.20 1.65
CA ASN A 40 0.33 5.03 0.88
C ASN A 40 -0.83 4.16 0.34
N PRO A 41 -2.08 4.39 0.80
CA PRO A 41 -3.21 3.53 0.45
C PRO A 41 -3.50 3.53 -1.05
N ARG A 42 -3.23 4.64 -1.75
CA ARG A 42 -3.49 4.76 -3.18
C ARG A 42 -2.53 3.88 -4.00
N GLU A 43 -1.24 3.93 -3.67
CA GLU A 43 -0.21 3.11 -4.35
C GLU A 43 -0.43 1.63 -4.07
N TRP A 44 -0.69 1.27 -2.83
CA TRP A 44 -0.95 -0.12 -2.46
C TRP A 44 -2.20 -0.67 -3.16
N LEU A 45 -3.30 0.10 -3.22
CA LEU A 45 -4.52 -0.30 -3.93
C LEU A 45 -4.31 -0.46 -5.45
N GLN A 46 -3.41 0.31 -6.06
CA GLN A 46 -3.06 0.16 -7.48
C GLN A 46 -2.36 -1.18 -7.74
N LEU A 47 -1.36 -1.52 -6.92
CA LEU A 47 -0.67 -2.82 -7.00
C LEU A 47 -1.63 -3.98 -6.74
N TYR A 48 -2.43 -3.86 -5.68
CA TYR A 48 -3.47 -4.82 -5.33
C TYR A 48 -4.42 -5.09 -6.49
N SER A 49 -5.07 -4.04 -7.00
CA SER A 49 -6.07 -4.19 -8.06
C SER A 49 -5.47 -4.70 -9.37
N THR A 50 -4.20 -4.42 -9.65
CA THR A 50 -3.48 -4.97 -10.80
C THR A 50 -3.29 -6.48 -10.65
N ALA A 51 -2.77 -6.94 -9.52
CA ALA A 51 -2.54 -8.36 -9.26
C ALA A 51 -3.83 -9.20 -9.29
N ILE A 52 -4.94 -8.68 -8.75
CA ILE A 52 -6.23 -9.36 -8.79
C ILE A 52 -6.77 -9.45 -10.23
N ARG A 53 -6.66 -8.37 -11.03
CA ARG A 53 -7.05 -8.40 -12.44
C ARG A 53 -6.22 -9.40 -13.25
N SER A 54 -4.91 -9.44 -13.02
CA SER A 54 -4.01 -10.40 -13.68
C SER A 54 -4.37 -11.86 -13.36
N ALA A 55 -4.98 -12.12 -12.20
CA ALA A 55 -5.49 -13.43 -11.81
C ALA A 55 -6.93 -13.71 -12.32
N GLY A 56 -7.49 -12.83 -13.17
CA GLY A 56 -8.84 -12.97 -13.72
C GLY A 56 -9.96 -12.50 -12.78
N GLY A 57 -9.63 -11.71 -11.75
CA GLY A 57 -10.59 -11.16 -10.81
C GLY A 57 -11.26 -9.87 -11.30
N ASP A 58 -12.55 -9.74 -10.99
CA ASP A 58 -13.35 -8.53 -11.22
C ASP A 58 -13.42 -7.65 -9.95
N SER A 59 -14.24 -6.59 -10.00
CA SER A 59 -14.46 -5.68 -8.88
C SER A 59 -15.05 -6.36 -7.64
N TYR A 60 -15.89 -7.39 -7.81
CA TYR A 60 -16.45 -8.14 -6.68
C TYR A 60 -15.40 -9.01 -6.02
N VAL A 61 -14.54 -9.65 -6.83
CA VAL A 61 -13.40 -10.44 -6.38
C VAL A 61 -12.40 -9.57 -5.62
N MET A 62 -12.13 -8.35 -6.11
CA MET A 62 -11.30 -7.37 -5.40
C MET A 62 -11.88 -7.04 -4.02
N ALA A 63 -13.15 -6.67 -3.96
CA ALA A 63 -13.78 -6.37 -2.67
C ALA A 63 -13.73 -7.58 -1.73
N LYS A 64 -14.06 -8.77 -2.23
CA LYS A 64 -14.08 -10.01 -1.43
C LYS A 64 -12.70 -10.43 -0.93
N TYR A 65 -11.65 -10.23 -1.73
CA TYR A 65 -10.29 -10.67 -1.41
C TYR A 65 -9.50 -9.67 -0.58
N LEU A 66 -9.85 -8.37 -0.63
CA LEU A 66 -9.15 -7.32 0.11
C LEU A 66 -8.85 -7.68 1.57
N PRO A 67 -9.81 -8.19 2.37
CA PRO A 67 -9.58 -8.48 3.78
C PRO A 67 -8.46 -9.50 4.03
N VAL A 68 -8.21 -10.41 3.08
CA VAL A 68 -7.13 -11.40 3.19
C VAL A 68 -5.76 -10.73 3.09
N CYS A 69 -5.69 -9.62 2.36
CA CYS A 69 -4.50 -8.82 2.12
C CYS A 69 -4.33 -7.67 3.14
N LEU A 70 -5.14 -7.60 4.20
CA LEU A 70 -4.99 -6.61 5.26
C LEU A 70 -4.22 -7.21 6.44
N ASP A 71 -3.37 -6.41 7.07
CA ASP A 71 -2.78 -6.75 8.36
C ASP A 71 -3.88 -6.95 9.43
N PRO A 72 -3.74 -7.87 10.40
CA PRO A 72 -4.64 -7.97 11.55
C PRO A 72 -5.14 -6.63 12.12
N ALA A 73 -4.26 -5.64 12.29
CA ALA A 73 -4.64 -4.34 12.86
C ALA A 73 -5.62 -3.57 11.95
N VAL A 74 -5.41 -3.62 10.63
CA VAL A 74 -6.26 -2.95 9.64
C VAL A 74 -7.55 -3.74 9.38
N ARG A 75 -7.52 -5.07 9.54
CA ARG A 75 -8.73 -5.90 9.41
C ARG A 75 -9.82 -5.53 10.43
N ILE A 76 -9.43 -5.08 11.62
CA ILE A 76 -10.40 -4.64 12.64
C ILE A 76 -11.22 -3.46 12.12
N TRP A 77 -10.60 -2.53 11.37
CA TRP A 77 -11.30 -1.38 10.79
C TRP A 77 -12.42 -1.82 9.85
N VAL A 78 -12.17 -2.75 8.92
CA VAL A 78 -13.21 -3.18 7.97
C VAL A 78 -14.36 -3.91 8.67
N THR A 79 -14.09 -4.60 9.78
CA THR A 79 -15.12 -5.23 10.60
C THR A 79 -15.88 -4.27 11.51
N SER A 80 -15.31 -3.10 11.82
CA SER A 80 -15.96 -2.05 12.63
C SER A 80 -16.86 -1.11 11.83
N LEU A 81 -16.86 -1.22 10.50
CA LEU A 81 -17.72 -0.41 9.66
C LEU A 81 -19.20 -0.80 9.85
N PRO A 82 -20.14 0.15 9.67
CA PRO A 82 -21.56 -0.15 9.75
C PRO A 82 -21.97 -1.24 8.75
N GLU A 83 -22.96 -2.05 9.13
CA GLU A 83 -23.48 -3.12 8.29
C GLU A 83 -23.95 -2.58 6.93
N GLU A 84 -23.67 -3.33 5.87
CA GLU A 84 -24.02 -3.00 4.48
C GLU A 84 -23.54 -1.63 3.97
N SER A 85 -22.61 -0.97 4.68
CA SER A 85 -22.08 0.34 4.30
C SER A 85 -21.15 0.34 3.07
N ILE A 86 -20.73 -0.84 2.61
CA ILE A 86 -19.89 -1.05 1.43
C ILE A 86 -20.74 -1.74 0.37
N THR A 87 -21.15 -0.95 -0.63
CA THR A 87 -21.99 -1.44 -1.73
C THR A 87 -21.19 -1.85 -2.96
N SER A 88 -19.95 -1.34 -3.08
CA SER A 88 -19.10 -1.53 -4.24
C SER A 88 -17.61 -1.51 -3.88
N TRP A 89 -16.77 -2.01 -4.80
CA TRP A 89 -15.30 -1.84 -4.73
C TRP A 89 -14.88 -0.37 -4.63
N GLY A 90 -15.59 0.52 -5.35
CA GLY A 90 -15.32 1.96 -5.30
C GLY A 90 -15.55 2.56 -3.91
N ASP A 91 -16.62 2.16 -3.22
CA ASP A 91 -16.89 2.62 -1.86
C ASP A 91 -15.87 2.11 -0.86
N LEU A 92 -15.47 0.85 -0.99
CA LEU A 92 -14.44 0.25 -0.15
C LEU A 92 -13.10 0.99 -0.30
N ASN A 93 -12.68 1.25 -1.54
CA ASN A 93 -11.47 2.01 -1.83
C ASN A 93 -11.51 3.41 -1.24
N ARG A 94 -12.63 4.12 -1.43
CA ARG A 94 -12.80 5.47 -0.92
C ARG A 94 -12.67 5.50 0.60
N LYS A 95 -13.41 4.63 1.29
CA LYS A 95 -13.36 4.52 2.77
C LYS A 95 -11.97 4.15 3.28
N LEU A 96 -11.26 3.25 2.60
CA LEU A 96 -9.91 2.86 2.97
C LEU A 96 -8.95 4.04 2.83
N ILE A 97 -9.00 4.73 1.70
CA ILE A 97 -8.19 5.93 1.47
C ILE A 97 -8.51 6.99 2.52
N GLU A 98 -9.78 7.34 2.73
CA GLU A 98 -10.18 8.35 3.73
C GLU A 98 -9.70 7.99 5.15
N SER A 99 -9.73 6.71 5.52
CA SER A 99 -9.36 6.26 6.86
C SER A 99 -7.84 6.24 7.11
N PHE A 100 -7.05 5.91 6.09
CA PHE A 100 -5.60 5.68 6.24
C PHE A 100 -4.72 6.74 5.56
N GLN A 101 -5.27 7.55 4.64
CA GLN A 101 -4.53 8.63 3.99
C GLN A 101 -4.16 9.74 4.99
N ALA A 102 -5.04 10.05 5.95
CA ALA A 102 -4.76 11.02 7.01
C ALA A 102 -3.68 10.53 7.98
N THR A 103 -3.61 9.22 8.24
CA THR A 103 -2.58 8.58 9.06
C THR A 103 -1.20 8.65 8.39
N CYS A 104 -1.15 8.60 7.05
CA CYS A 104 0.08 8.76 6.27
C CYS A 104 0.51 10.24 6.13
N ASN A 105 -0.46 11.17 6.10
CA ASN A 105 -0.24 12.60 5.83
C ASN A 105 -0.27 13.50 7.06
N ARG A 106 -0.20 12.97 8.28
CA ARG A 106 0.10 13.84 9.42
C ARG A 106 1.57 14.25 9.30
N PRO A 107 1.93 15.50 8.93
CA PRO A 107 3.26 15.97 9.29
C PRO A 107 3.33 15.82 10.80
N GLY A 108 4.24 14.98 11.28
CA GLY A 108 4.52 14.88 12.70
C GLY A 108 4.76 16.29 13.20
N ASN A 109 3.84 16.78 14.02
CA ASN A 109 4.13 17.98 14.77
C ASN A 109 5.21 17.55 15.77
N HIS A 110 6.39 18.15 15.57
CA HIS A 110 7.58 18.08 16.40
C HIS A 110 8.37 16.76 16.43
N PHE A 111 9.57 16.83 15.86
CA PHE A 111 10.71 15.93 16.05
C PHE A 111 10.58 14.48 15.57
N ASP A 112 10.71 14.24 14.26
CA ASP A 112 11.74 13.30 13.77
C ASP A 112 11.71 13.18 12.24
N LEU A 113 12.60 13.90 11.57
CA LEU A 113 13.03 13.55 10.21
C LEU A 113 14.56 13.52 10.08
N THR A 114 15.27 13.16 11.15
CA THR A 114 16.64 12.64 11.02
C THR A 114 16.67 11.18 10.53
N ARG A 115 15.52 10.53 10.36
CA ARG A 115 15.41 9.11 9.96
C ARG A 115 15.09 8.84 8.50
N ILE A 116 15.18 9.84 7.60
CA ILE A 116 15.33 9.61 6.15
C ILE A 116 16.82 9.46 5.80
N LYS A 117 17.52 8.56 6.48
CA LYS A 117 18.89 8.14 6.15
C LYS A 117 19.12 6.66 6.45
N GLN A 118 18.13 5.79 6.23
CA GLN A 118 18.38 4.36 6.47
C GLN A 118 17.61 3.37 5.59
N LYS A 119 17.32 3.72 4.33
CA LYS A 119 17.11 2.73 3.26
C LYS A 119 17.69 3.20 1.92
N THR A 120 19.01 3.32 1.88
CA THR A 120 19.76 3.03 0.64
C THR A 120 21.04 2.33 1.02
N ASN A 121 21.02 1.01 1.00
CA ASN A 121 22.22 0.18 0.99
C ASN A 121 22.91 0.33 -0.37
N LYS A 122 23.59 1.47 -0.55
CA LYS A 122 24.65 1.67 -1.55
C LYS A 122 25.73 2.53 -0.89
N PRO A 123 26.97 2.05 -0.74
CA PRO A 123 28.04 2.89 -0.22
C PRO A 123 28.30 4.04 -1.18
N LEU A 124 28.15 5.26 -0.65
CA LEU A 124 28.41 6.54 -1.31
C LEU A 124 29.93 6.78 -1.39
N ARG A 125 30.67 5.85 -2.01
CA ARG A 125 32.14 5.87 -2.08
C ARG A 125 32.72 5.73 -3.49
N ASP A 126 31.91 5.52 -4.53
CA ASP A 126 32.41 5.26 -5.89
C ASP A 126 31.82 6.19 -6.95
N TYR A 127 31.89 7.51 -6.75
CA TYR A 127 31.53 8.43 -7.84
C TYR A 127 32.51 9.56 -8.15
N ILE A 128 33.68 9.64 -7.50
CA ILE A 128 34.70 10.62 -7.91
C ILE A 128 36.09 10.03 -7.69
N LYS A 129 36.60 9.24 -8.66
CA LYS A 129 38.01 9.24 -9.10
C LYS A 129 38.14 8.61 -10.49
N GLN A 130 37.77 9.35 -11.53
CA GLN A 130 38.43 9.21 -12.83
C GLN A 130 38.96 10.58 -13.23
N CYS A 131 40.09 10.93 -12.64
CA CYS A 131 40.94 12.00 -13.11
C CYS A 131 42.08 11.33 -13.86
N PRO A 132 42.18 11.45 -15.19
CA PRO A 132 43.46 11.38 -15.89
C PRO A 132 43.94 12.83 -16.05
N GLY A 133 44.89 13.26 -15.22
CA GLY A 133 45.80 14.33 -15.62
C GLY A 133 46.84 13.78 -16.62
N PRO A 134 47.81 14.57 -17.11
CA PRO A 134 48.09 15.98 -16.85
C PRO A 134 48.01 16.80 -18.16
N THR A 135 48.02 18.13 -18.17
CA THR A 135 49.28 18.90 -18.29
C THR A 135 48.92 20.38 -18.31
N ASN A 136 49.51 21.12 -17.38
CA ASN A 136 49.89 22.53 -17.43
C ASN A 136 48.87 23.54 -17.98
N HIS A 137 48.36 24.41 -17.10
CA HIS A 137 48.77 25.82 -17.04
C HIS A 137 47.92 26.55 -16.01
N CYS A 138 48.41 26.58 -14.76
CA CYS A 138 47.94 27.55 -13.78
C CYS A 138 48.28 28.97 -14.27
N ARG A 139 47.27 29.79 -14.53
CA ARG A 139 47.36 31.26 -14.39
C ARG A 139 46.13 31.76 -13.65
N LEU A 140 46.31 32.03 -12.36
CA LEU A 140 45.51 33.02 -11.65
C LEU A 140 46.17 34.37 -11.87
N PRO A 141 45.43 35.45 -12.21
CA PRO A 141 45.82 36.78 -11.79
C PRO A 141 45.22 37.07 -10.41
N ARG A 142 46.09 37.58 -9.55
CA ARG A 142 45.86 37.96 -8.16
C ARG A 142 44.87 39.13 -8.05
N ARG A 143 44.06 39.11 -6.98
CA ARG A 143 43.54 40.30 -6.27
C ARG A 143 44.74 40.98 -5.57
N ASP A 144 44.96 42.29 -5.63
CA ASP A 144 44.23 43.46 -5.08
C ASP A 144 44.98 44.74 -5.55
N PRO A 145 44.59 45.99 -5.20
CA PRO A 145 43.40 46.44 -4.45
C PRO A 145 42.39 47.27 -5.27
#